data_AF-Q45UE4-F1
#
_entry.id   AF-Q45UE4-F1
#
_cell.length_a   1.000
_cell.length_b   1.000
_cell.length_c   1.000
_cell.angle_alpha   90.00
_cell.angle_beta   90.00
_cell.angle_gamma   90.00
#
_symmetry.space_group_name_H-M   'P 1'
#
loop_
_entity.id
_entity.type
_entity.pdbx_description
1 polymer ?
#
loop_
_entity_poly.entity_id
_entity_poly.type
_entity_poly.pdbx_seq_one_letter_code
_entity_poly.pdbx_strand_id
1 'polypeptide(L)'
;PDEGLNGEVRYSLDIDTSNPPPFRIDTVSGNLYTKDFTSEDRASKALPYTLMAQAYDLSVQDLGSKSVRANVYVNLIRDNNRFVMVLNKKAYADVISQKEIFRSAIQNASDLV
;
A
#
# COMPACT_ATOMS: atom_id res chain seq x y z
N PRO A 1 -20.15 12.97 9.80
CA PRO A 1 -18.75 13.37 9.56
C PRO A 1 -18.38 14.44 10.57
N ASP A 2 -17.23 14.32 11.23
CA ASP A 2 -16.79 15.33 12.19
C ASP A 2 -16.34 16.59 11.44
N GLU A 3 -16.53 17.76 12.03
CA GLU A 3 -16.18 19.05 11.43
C GLU A 3 -14.89 19.63 12.02
N GLY A 4 -14.22 20.51 11.26
CA GLY A 4 -12.97 21.15 11.68
C GLY A 4 -11.79 20.18 11.73
N LEU A 5 -10.84 20.41 12.65
CA LEU A 5 -9.60 19.63 12.77
C LEU A 5 -9.84 18.14 13.06
N ASN A 6 -10.97 17.80 13.70
CA ASN A 6 -11.33 16.40 13.95
C ASN A 6 -11.81 15.67 12.68
N GLY A 7 -12.26 16.42 11.67
CA GLY A 7 -12.62 15.86 10.35
C GLY A 7 -11.42 15.72 9.41
N GLU A 8 -10.26 16.26 9.79
CA GLU A 8 -9.06 16.22 8.96
C GLU A 8 -8.17 15.05 9.35
N VAL A 9 -7.91 14.15 8.39
CA VAL A 9 -7.06 12.98 8.58
C VAL A 9 -5.69 13.24 7.95
N ARG A 10 -4.64 12.83 8.66
CA ARG A 10 -3.27 12.81 8.19
C ARG A 10 -2.72 11.40 8.17
N TYR A 11 -1.74 11.20 7.27
CA TYR A 11 -1.09 9.92 7.04
C TYR A 11 0.42 10.02 7.33
N SER A 12 0.98 8.96 7.90
CA SER A 12 2.42 8.80 8.10
C SER A 12 2.83 7.34 7.93
N LEU A 13 4.12 7.12 7.72
CA LEU A 13 4.74 5.81 7.82
C LEU A 13 5.58 5.79 9.09
N ASP A 14 5.39 4.77 9.92
CA ASP A 14 6.28 4.46 11.03
C ASP A 14 7.53 3.81 10.44
N ILE A 15 8.59 4.61 10.32
CA ILE A 15 9.83 4.27 9.63
C ILE A 15 10.96 4.17 10.64
N ASP A 16 11.68 3.05 10.59
CA ASP A 16 12.99 2.95 11.22
C ASP A 16 13.99 3.87 10.50
N THR A 17 14.40 4.93 11.19
CA THR A 17 15.35 5.92 10.66
C THR A 17 16.75 5.37 10.39
N SER A 18 17.11 4.21 10.97
CA SER A 18 18.41 3.58 10.75
C SER A 18 18.52 2.92 9.37
N ASN A 19 17.40 2.45 8.82
CA ASN A 19 17.31 1.86 7.50
C ASN A 19 15.97 2.20 6.84
N PRO A 20 15.79 3.45 6.38
CA PRO A 20 14.50 3.91 5.88
C PRO A 20 14.15 3.16 4.58
N PRO A 21 12.93 2.62 4.45
CA PRO A 21 12.52 1.96 3.23
C PRO A 21 12.37 2.99 2.09
N PRO A 22 12.44 2.55 0.82
CA PRO A 22 12.42 3.44 -0.35
C PRO A 22 11.00 3.92 -0.70
N PHE A 23 10.25 4.38 0.31
CA PHE A 23 8.90 4.89 0.17
C PHE A 23 8.71 6.18 0.97
N ARG A 24 7.72 6.96 0.55
CA ARG A 24 7.14 8.07 1.31
C ARG A 24 5.63 8.05 1.11
N ILE A 25 4.89 8.55 2.10
CA ILE A 25 3.46 8.77 1.99
C ILE A 25 3.20 10.28 1.96
N ASP A 26 2.25 10.71 1.13
CA ASP A 26 1.71 12.07 1.21
C ASP A 26 0.82 12.19 2.44
N THR A 27 1.08 13.21 3.26
CA THR A 27 0.42 13.34 4.57
C THR A 27 -1.05 13.70 4.45
N VAL A 28 -1.52 14.21 3.31
CA VAL A 28 -2.89 14.68 3.11
C VAL A 28 -3.70 13.65 2.33
N SER A 29 -3.16 13.16 1.21
CA SER A 29 -3.88 12.26 0.31
C SER A 29 -3.69 10.78 0.65
N GLY A 30 -2.69 10.45 1.48
CA GLY A 30 -2.32 9.06 1.77
C GLY A 30 -1.65 8.32 0.60
N ASN A 31 -1.30 9.02 -0.48
CA ASN A 31 -0.68 8.40 -1.65
C ASN A 31 0.74 7.94 -1.31
N LEU A 32 1.05 6.69 -1.64
CA LEU A 32 2.38 6.11 -1.46
C LEU A 32 3.21 6.35 -2.73
N TYR A 33 4.42 6.89 -2.56
CA TYR A 33 5.37 7.14 -3.63
C TYR A 33 6.67 6.39 -3.39
N THR A 34 7.27 5.91 -4.47
CA THR A 34 8.61 5.31 -4.46
C THR A 34 9.69 6.36 -4.32
N LYS A 35 10.79 5.99 -3.69
CA LYS A 35 12.10 6.68 -3.72
C LYS A 35 13.09 5.82 -4.49
N ASP A 36 14.36 6.19 -4.43
CA ASP A 36 15.44 5.38 -4.99
C ASP A 36 15.60 4.05 -4.25
N PHE A 37 15.44 2.97 -5.00
CA PHE A 37 15.76 1.62 -4.56
C PHE A 37 17.27 1.39 -4.56
N THR A 38 17.77 0.59 -3.62
CA THR A 38 19.17 0.16 -3.64
C THR A 38 19.46 -0.74 -4.85
N SER A 39 20.72 -0.90 -5.23
CA SER A 39 21.11 -1.85 -6.27
C SER A 39 20.72 -3.28 -5.92
N GLU A 40 20.81 -3.64 -4.63
CA GLU A 40 20.37 -4.94 -4.12
C GLU A 40 18.86 -5.12 -4.23
N ASP A 41 18.08 -4.10 -3.83
CA ASP A 41 16.63 -4.13 -3.99
C ASP A 41 16.24 -4.32 -5.46
N ARG A 42 16.97 -3.68 -6.37
CA ARG A 42 16.80 -3.77 -7.83
C ARG A 42 17.26 -5.10 -8.43
N ALA A 43 18.16 -5.84 -7.78
CA ALA A 43 18.71 -7.08 -8.29
C ALA A 43 17.95 -8.32 -7.79
N SER A 44 17.69 -8.40 -6.48
CA SER A 44 17.37 -9.69 -5.84
C SER A 44 16.20 -9.66 -4.86
N LYS A 45 15.60 -8.51 -4.56
CA LYS A 45 14.49 -8.45 -3.59
C LYS A 45 13.27 -9.24 -4.08
N ALA A 46 13.02 -10.36 -3.40
CA ALA A 46 11.88 -11.24 -3.67
C ALA A 46 10.72 -11.05 -2.68
N LEU A 47 11.03 -10.71 -1.42
CA LEU A 47 10.04 -10.52 -0.35
C LEU A 47 9.46 -9.08 -0.37
N PRO A 48 8.20 -8.90 0.06
CA PRO A 48 7.60 -7.59 0.19
C PRO A 48 8.36 -6.70 1.17
N TYR A 49 8.28 -5.39 0.96
CA TYR A 49 8.48 -4.45 2.07
C TYR A 49 7.25 -4.50 2.97
N THR A 50 7.47 -4.61 4.27
CA THR A 50 6.44 -4.44 5.29
C THR A 50 6.57 -3.04 5.86
N LEU A 51 5.58 -2.20 5.61
CA LEU A 51 5.50 -0.85 6.13
C LEU A 51 4.37 -0.78 7.16
N MET A 52 4.52 0.08 8.17
CA MET A 52 3.46 0.38 9.11
C MET A 52 2.93 1.78 8.81
N ALA A 53 1.74 1.86 8.22
CA ALA A 53 1.08 3.13 7.94
C ALA A 53 0.20 3.53 9.12
N GLN A 54 0.16 4.82 9.45
CA GLN A 54 -0.72 5.39 10.46
C GLN A 54 -1.62 6.43 9.82
N ALA A 55 -2.90 6.40 10.17
CA ALA A 55 -3.85 7.49 9.93
C ALA A 55 -4.26 8.08 11.27
N TYR A 56 -4.27 9.40 11.38
CA TYR A 56 -4.59 10.11 12.62
C TYR A 56 -5.35 11.41 12.33
N ASP A 57 -6.25 11.80 13.24
CA ASP A 57 -6.92 13.11 13.18
C ASP A 57 -5.99 14.25 13.64
N LEU A 58 -6.42 15.50 13.47
CA LEU A 58 -5.68 16.68 13.95
C LEU A 58 -6.25 17.26 15.25
N SER A 59 -6.85 16.41 16.11
CA SER A 59 -7.39 16.89 17.38
C SER A 59 -6.30 17.53 18.24
N VAL A 60 -6.59 18.72 18.77
CA VAL A 60 -5.66 19.52 19.60
C VAL A 60 -5.65 19.05 21.06
N GLN A 61 -6.57 18.16 21.43
CA GLN A 61 -6.63 17.57 22.77
C GLN A 61 -6.04 16.16 22.74
N ASP A 62 -4.93 15.93 23.45
CA ASP A 62 -4.22 14.64 23.53
C ASP A 62 -5.12 13.44 23.92
N LEU A 63 -6.20 13.69 24.67
CA LEU A 63 -7.15 12.65 25.10
C LEU A 63 -8.23 12.34 24.04
N GLY A 64 -8.36 13.18 23.01
CA GLY A 64 -9.38 13.07 21.97
C GLY A 64 -8.87 12.51 20.64
N SER A 65 -7.56 12.59 20.37
CA SER A 65 -7.02 12.17 19.07
C SER A 65 -7.19 10.68 18.84
N LYS A 66 -7.75 10.33 17.67
CA LYS A 66 -7.88 8.96 17.20
C LYS A 66 -6.82 8.68 16.15
N SER A 67 -6.15 7.55 16.31
CA SER A 67 -5.28 7.02 15.26
C SER A 67 -5.49 5.52 15.08
N VAL A 68 -5.22 5.06 13.86
CA VAL A 68 -5.24 3.65 13.49
C VAL A 68 -3.96 3.33 12.73
N ARG A 69 -3.46 2.11 12.93
CA ARG A 69 -2.28 1.61 12.23
C ARG A 69 -2.65 0.42 11.35
N ALA A 70 -2.00 0.30 10.22
CA ALA A 70 -2.20 -0.79 9.27
C ALA A 70 -0.87 -1.25 8.68
N ASN A 71 -0.73 -2.58 8.53
CA ASN A 71 0.36 -3.16 7.76
C ASN A 71 0.12 -2.91 6.27
N VAL A 72 1.15 -2.44 5.58
CA VAL A 72 1.15 -2.23 4.14
C VAL A 72 2.28 -3.06 3.53
N TYR A 73 1.90 -4.00 2.66
CA TYR A 73 2.84 -4.86 1.96
C TYR A 73 3.08 -4.33 0.54
N VAL A 74 4.34 -4.02 0.22
CA VAL A 74 4.73 -3.55 -1.11
C VAL A 74 5.63 -4.58 -1.78
N ASN A 75 5.10 -5.28 -2.78
CA ASN A 75 5.84 -6.24 -3.59
C ASN A 75 6.46 -5.57 -4.81
N LEU A 76 7.76 -5.77 -5.03
CA LEU A 76 8.40 -5.43 -6.29
C LEU A 76 8.15 -6.56 -7.28
N ILE A 77 7.38 -6.28 -8.33
CA ILE A 77 7.06 -7.27 -9.37
C ILE A 77 8.27 -7.43 -10.30
N ARG A 78 8.76 -8.67 -10.39
CA ARG A 78 9.89 -9.13 -11.18
C ARG A 78 9.52 -10.42 -11.87
N ASP A 79 10.28 -10.81 -12.88
CA ASP A 79 10.02 -12.06 -13.61
C ASP A 79 10.03 -13.31 -12.71
N ASN A 80 10.82 -13.29 -11.64
CA ASN A 80 10.95 -14.41 -10.70
C ASN A 80 9.92 -14.42 -9.55
N ASN A 81 9.11 -13.37 -9.39
CA ASN A 81 8.09 -13.28 -8.33
C ASN A 81 6.75 -12.71 -8.81
N ARG A 82 6.51 -12.71 -10.13
CA ARG A 82 5.27 -12.25 -10.74
C ARG A 82 4.27 -13.41 -10.82
N PHE A 83 3.11 -13.22 -10.20
CA PHE A 83 1.94 -14.03 -10.49
C PHE A 83 1.29 -13.53 -11.80
N VAL A 84 1.11 -14.42 -12.78
CA VAL A 84 0.49 -14.09 -14.08
C VAL A 84 -0.77 -14.92 -14.27
N MET A 85 -1.93 -14.26 -14.33
CA MET A 85 -3.16 -14.86 -14.81
C MET A 85 -3.25 -14.67 -16.32
N VAL A 86 -3.46 -15.76 -17.07
CA VAL A 86 -3.65 -15.72 -18.52
C VAL A 86 -5.13 -15.97 -18.83
N LEU A 87 -5.79 -15.00 -19.46
CA LEU A 87 -7.19 -15.09 -19.88
C LEU A 87 -7.26 -15.34 -21.39
N ASN A 88 -7.62 -16.56 -21.78
CA ASN A 88 -7.74 -16.92 -23.18
C ASN A 88 -9.04 -16.36 -23.80
N LYS A 89 -8.96 -15.94 -25.07
CA LYS A 89 -10.12 -15.50 -25.89
C LYS A 89 -10.92 -14.34 -25.27
N LYS A 90 -10.26 -13.42 -24.57
CA LYS A 90 -10.87 -12.20 -24.03
C LYS A 90 -10.19 -10.96 -24.61
N ALA A 91 -10.96 -9.95 -24.96
CA ALA A 91 -10.41 -8.66 -25.37
C ALA A 91 -9.87 -7.92 -24.13
N TYR A 92 -8.79 -7.15 -24.31
CA TYR A 92 -8.15 -6.40 -23.23
C TYR A 92 -9.15 -5.45 -22.52
N ALA A 93 -10.01 -4.77 -23.27
CA ALA A 93 -11.00 -3.84 -22.72
C ALA A 93 -11.97 -4.52 -21.74
N ASP A 94 -12.42 -5.75 -22.06
CA ASP A 94 -13.32 -6.53 -21.20
C ASP A 94 -12.63 -6.99 -19.91
N VAL A 95 -11.31 -7.17 -19.95
CA VAL A 95 -10.52 -7.57 -18.78
C VAL A 95 -10.35 -6.39 -17.83
N ILE A 96 -10.05 -5.20 -18.37
CA ILE A 96 -9.85 -3.99 -17.57
C ILE A 96 -11.13 -3.56 -16.86
N SER A 97 -12.28 -3.64 -17.52
CA SER A 97 -13.57 -3.28 -16.89
C SER A 97 -13.92 -4.19 -15.70
N GLN A 98 -13.36 -5.39 -15.63
CA GLN A 98 -13.60 -6.38 -14.58
C GLN A 98 -12.38 -6.61 -13.68
N LYS A 99 -11.35 -5.76 -13.74
CA LYS A 99 -10.06 -5.96 -13.05
C LYS A 99 -10.22 -6.28 -11.56
N GLU A 100 -11.08 -5.55 -10.85
CA GLU A 100 -11.30 -5.73 -9.40
C GLU A 100 -12.06 -7.03 -9.06
N ILE A 101 -12.90 -7.53 -9.96
CA ILE A 101 -13.57 -8.82 -9.80
C ILE A 101 -12.52 -9.94 -9.87
N PHE A 102 -11.65 -9.91 -10.88
CA PHE A 102 -10.57 -10.90 -11.00
C PHE A 102 -9.60 -10.84 -9.82
N ARG A 103 -9.19 -9.62 -9.42
CA ARG A 103 -8.31 -9.42 -8.27
C ARG A 103 -8.92 -10.02 -7.00
N SER A 104 -10.18 -9.72 -6.71
CA SER A 104 -10.87 -10.21 -5.51
C SER A 104 -11.07 -11.74 -5.54
N ALA A 105 -11.44 -12.30 -6.69
CA ALA A 105 -11.62 -13.74 -6.83
C ALA A 105 -10.31 -14.52 -6.61
N ILE A 106 -9.19 -14.03 -7.15
CA ILE A 106 -7.86 -14.63 -6.92
C ILE A 106 -7.48 -14.54 -5.45
N GLN A 107 -7.71 -13.38 -4.81
CA GLN A 107 -7.38 -13.19 -3.41
C GLN A 107 -8.14 -14.19 -2.52
N ASN A 108 -9.45 -14.36 -2.76
CA ASN A 108 -10.28 -15.31 -2.02
C ASN A 108 -9.88 -16.77 -2.27
N ALA A 109 -9.42 -17.11 -3.48
CA ALA A 109 -9.07 -18.48 -3.85
C ALA A 109 -7.66 -18.91 -3.39
N SER A 110 -6.81 -17.96 -3.02
CA SER A 110 -5.40 -18.21 -2.71
C SER A 110 -5.06 -18.12 -1.22
N ASP A 111 -6.05 -17.83 -0.36
CA ASP A 111 -5.87 -17.52 1.07
C ASP A 111 -4.77 -16.46 1.33
N LEU A 112 -4.47 -15.62 0.33
CA LEU A 112 -3.54 -14.51 0.42
C LEU A 112 -4.25 -13.33 1.10
N VAL A 113 -4.34 -13.38 2.43
CA VAL A 113 -4.79 -12.29 3.29
C VAL A 113 -3.60 -11.45 3.74
#